data_AF-A0A354GR65-F1
#
_entry.id   AF-A0A354GR65-F1
#
_cell.length_a   1.000
_cell.length_b   1.000
_cell.length_c   1.000
_cell.angle_alpha   90.00
_cell.angle_beta   90.00
_cell.angle_gamma   90.00
#
_symmetry.space_group_name_H-M   'P 1'
#
loop_
_entity.id
_entity.type
_entity.pdbx_description
1 polymer ?
#
loop_
_entity_poly.entity_id
_entity_poly.type
_entity_poly.pdbx_seq_one_letter_code
_entity_poly.pdbx_strand_id
1 'polypeptide(L)'
;MLLLALAVALVGGTAVSTYFGIMAEGRAKLAQRNEKEADDANAVAQVARDAAEYEKRQSQMQSAGLLFDRGLETARKGEVGAGLHWMLESLRTTPDGADDFRRMVRCNLSAWAEQTCGLRYMLAMPDDVDAVAVSPDGKTFAAGCVCNEIQCWDAAP
;
A
#
# COMPACT_ATOMS: atom_id res chain seq x y z
N MET A 1 81.98 -7.05 -18.67
CA MET A 1 81.10 -6.87 -17.49
C MET A 1 79.91 -5.98 -17.77
N LEU A 2 80.10 -4.75 -18.28
CA LEU A 2 78.99 -3.80 -18.53
C LEU A 2 77.94 -4.31 -19.56
N LEU A 3 78.39 -4.90 -20.67
CA LEU A 3 77.50 -5.47 -21.70
C LEU A 3 76.65 -6.65 -21.20
N LEU A 4 77.20 -7.45 -20.28
CA LEU A 4 76.55 -8.66 -19.76
C LEU A 4 75.44 -8.29 -18.74
N ALA A 5 75.70 -7.28 -17.91
CA ALA A 5 74.69 -6.71 -17.01
C ALA A 5 73.53 -6.07 -17.78
N LEU A 6 73.82 -5.37 -18.89
CA LEU A 6 72.81 -4.72 -19.72
C LEU A 6 71.91 -5.74 -20.44
N ALA A 7 72.48 -6.86 -20.91
CA ALA A 7 71.72 -7.95 -21.51
C ALA A 7 70.79 -8.63 -20.50
N VAL A 8 71.25 -8.91 -19.28
CA VAL A 8 70.44 -9.51 -18.21
C VAL A 8 69.30 -8.58 -17.79
N ALA A 9 69.56 -7.28 -17.66
CA ALA A 9 68.54 -6.29 -17.34
C ALA A 9 67.46 -6.20 -18.42
N LEU A 10 67.85 -6.24 -19.70
CA LEU A 10 66.91 -6.23 -20.82
C LEU A 10 66.00 -7.47 -20.82
N VAL A 11 66.57 -8.66 -20.63
CA VAL A 11 65.82 -9.93 -20.61
C VAL A 11 64.91 -10.03 -19.39
N GLY A 12 65.39 -9.59 -18.22
CA GLY A 12 64.55 -9.52 -17.02
C GLY A 12 63.37 -8.54 -17.19
N GLY A 13 63.63 -7.38 -17.77
CA GLY A 13 62.60 -6.37 -18.06
C GLY A 13 61.54 -6.85 -19.05
N THR A 14 61.94 -7.55 -20.12
CA THR A 14 60.99 -8.10 -21.10
C THR A 14 60.16 -9.23 -20.51
N ALA A 15 60.75 -10.10 -19.68
CA ALA A 15 60.03 -11.18 -18.99
C ALA A 15 58.97 -10.62 -18.03
N VAL A 16 59.33 -9.63 -17.21
CA VAL A 16 58.40 -8.95 -16.30
C VAL A 16 57.31 -8.20 -17.06
N SER A 17 57.66 -7.48 -18.12
CA SER A 17 56.70 -6.76 -18.97
C SER A 17 55.69 -7.72 -19.63
N THR A 18 56.18 -8.82 -20.20
CA THR A 18 55.32 -9.85 -20.83
C THR A 18 54.39 -10.49 -19.81
N TYR A 19 54.90 -10.82 -18.62
CA TYR A 19 54.09 -11.38 -17.53
C TYR A 19 52.97 -10.43 -17.11
N PHE A 20 53.28 -9.15 -16.88
CA PHE A 20 52.27 -8.15 -16.51
C PHE A 20 51.27 -7.87 -17.64
N GLY A 21 51.70 -7.89 -18.91
CA GLY A 21 50.81 -7.75 -20.06
C GLY A 21 49.76 -8.86 -20.13
N ILE A 22 50.20 -10.12 -20.05
CA ILE A 22 49.30 -11.30 -20.06
C ILE A 22 48.34 -11.28 -18.85
N MET A 23 48.86 -10.94 -17.67
CA MET A 23 48.04 -10.84 -16.46
C MET A 23 47.01 -9.69 -16.55
N ALA A 24 47.37 -8.54 -17.14
CA ALA A 24 46.46 -7.43 -17.34
C ALA A 24 45.34 -7.79 -18.34
N GLU A 25 45.67 -8.45 -19.45
CA GLU A 25 44.67 -8.95 -20.41
C GLU A 25 43.71 -9.96 -19.79
N GLY A 26 44.22 -10.88 -18.97
CA GLY A 26 43.41 -11.86 -18.25
C GLY A 26 42.44 -11.20 -17.27
N ARG A 27 42.90 -10.19 -16.52
CA ARG A 27 42.07 -9.40 -15.61
C ARG A 27 41.00 -8.60 -16.36
N ALA A 28 41.36 -7.97 -17.48
CA ALA A 28 40.42 -7.21 -18.31
C ALA A 28 39.32 -8.11 -18.89
N LYS A 29 39.68 -9.29 -19.41
CA LYS A 29 38.70 -10.27 -19.91
C LYS A 29 37.80 -10.82 -18.81
N LEU A 30 38.33 -11.03 -17.60
CA LEU A 30 37.52 -11.47 -16.47
C LEU A 30 36.55 -10.36 -16.02
N ALA A 31 37.02 -9.12 -15.92
CA ALA A 31 36.17 -7.98 -15.58
C ALA A 31 35.02 -7.80 -16.59
N GLN A 32 35.32 -7.89 -17.88
CA GLN A 32 34.31 -7.79 -18.94
C GLN A 32 33.28 -8.94 -18.89
N ARG A 33 33.72 -10.17 -18.56
CA ARG A 33 32.79 -11.29 -18.37
C ARG A 33 31.92 -11.09 -17.14
N ASN A 34 32.49 -10.67 -16.02
CA ASN A 34 31.75 -10.40 -14.79
C ASN A 34 30.73 -9.27 -14.98
N GLU A 35 31.08 -8.21 -15.72
CA GLU A 35 30.17 -7.12 -16.06
C GLU A 35 29.00 -7.62 -16.91
N LYS A 36 29.30 -8.38 -17.97
CA LYS A 36 28.25 -8.98 -18.81
C LYS A 36 27.34 -9.93 -18.02
N GLU A 37 27.91 -10.78 -17.18
CA GLU A 37 27.15 -11.68 -16.30
C GLU A 37 26.26 -10.91 -15.32
N ALA A 38 26.75 -9.79 -14.79
CA ALA A 38 25.97 -8.91 -13.92
C ALA A 38 24.82 -8.23 -14.69
N ASP A 39 25.06 -7.77 -15.92
CA ASP A 39 24.03 -7.17 -16.78
C ASP A 39 22.95 -8.19 -17.16
N ASP A 40 23.36 -9.39 -17.57
CA ASP A 40 22.44 -10.49 -17.90
C ASP A 40 21.61 -10.89 -16.66
N ALA A 41 22.24 -10.98 -15.48
CA ALA A 41 21.56 -11.26 -14.22
C ALA A 41 20.58 -10.14 -13.82
N ASN A 42 20.96 -8.87 -14.01
CA ASN A 42 20.08 -7.72 -13.76
C ASN A 42 18.88 -7.71 -14.68
N ALA A 43 19.06 -8.01 -15.96
CA ALA A 43 17.97 -8.09 -16.94
C ALA A 43 16.96 -9.19 -16.56
N VAL A 44 17.45 -10.39 -16.20
CA VAL A 44 16.59 -11.49 -15.72
C VAL A 44 15.86 -11.10 -14.43
N ALA A 45 16.56 -10.48 -13.49
CA ALA A 45 15.96 -10.02 -12.23
C ALA A 45 14.91 -8.93 -12.44
N GLN A 46 15.05 -8.08 -13.46
CA GLN A 46 14.05 -7.06 -13.79
C GLN A 46 12.79 -7.70 -14.37
N VAL A 47 12.93 -8.62 -15.33
CA VAL A 47 11.79 -9.34 -15.91
C VAL A 47 11.02 -10.13 -14.83
N ALA A 48 11.73 -10.78 -13.93
CA ALA A 48 11.11 -11.50 -12.81
C ALA A 48 10.36 -10.56 -11.86
N ARG A 49 10.92 -9.36 -11.59
CA ARG A 49 10.26 -8.32 -10.79
C ARG A 49 8.98 -7.81 -11.45
N ASP A 50 9.05 -7.48 -12.74
CA ASP A 50 7.90 -6.96 -13.49
C ASP A 50 6.77 -8.00 -13.56
N ALA A 51 7.11 -9.28 -13.75
CA ALA A 51 6.16 -10.39 -13.71
C ALA A 51 5.51 -10.56 -12.33
N ALA A 52 6.30 -10.52 -11.26
CA ALA A 52 5.79 -10.62 -9.88
C ALA A 52 4.89 -9.42 -9.51
N GLU A 53 5.24 -8.21 -9.95
CA GLU A 53 4.41 -7.02 -9.76
C GLU A 53 3.10 -7.10 -10.55
N TYR A 54 3.13 -7.66 -11.76
CA TYR A 54 1.92 -7.90 -12.54
C TYR A 54 0.99 -8.91 -11.84
N GLU A 55 1.51 -10.05 -11.39
CA GLU A 55 0.74 -11.06 -10.66
C GLU A 55 0.15 -10.50 -9.36
N LYS A 56 0.96 -9.75 -8.60
CA LYS A 56 0.50 -9.07 -7.38
C LYS A 56 -0.64 -8.11 -7.69
N ARG A 57 -0.53 -7.29 -8.75
CA ARG A 57 -1.61 -6.37 -9.16
C ARG A 57 -2.88 -7.12 -9.55
N GLN A 58 -2.77 -8.23 -10.27
CA GLN A 58 -3.93 -9.06 -10.62
C GLN A 58 -4.60 -9.65 -9.37
N SER A 59 -3.81 -10.18 -8.43
CA SER A 59 -4.32 -10.72 -7.17
C SER A 59 -5.01 -9.64 -6.32
N GLN A 60 -4.40 -8.46 -6.20
CA GLN A 60 -4.99 -7.30 -5.52
C GLN A 60 -6.30 -6.87 -6.17
N MET A 61 -6.37 -6.84 -7.51
CA MET A 61 -7.60 -6.48 -8.22
C MET A 61 -8.73 -7.49 -7.97
N GLN A 62 -8.42 -8.79 -8.00
CA GLN A 62 -9.39 -9.84 -7.68
C GLN A 62 -9.90 -9.73 -6.23
N SER A 63 -9.00 -9.52 -5.28
CA SER A 63 -9.35 -9.33 -3.87
C SER A 63 -10.22 -8.07 -3.66
N ALA A 64 -9.86 -6.95 -4.27
CA ALA A 64 -10.63 -5.71 -4.23
C ALA A 64 -12.05 -5.91 -4.78
N GLY A 65 -12.21 -6.64 -5.88
CA GLY A 65 -13.52 -7.00 -6.43
C GLY A 65 -14.38 -7.80 -5.45
N LEU A 66 -13.83 -8.86 -4.85
CA LEU A 66 -14.55 -9.69 -3.87
C LEU A 66 -14.97 -8.90 -2.61
N LEU A 67 -14.10 -8.01 -2.13
CA LEU A 67 -14.40 -7.12 -1.00
C LEU A 67 -15.53 -6.15 -1.35
N PHE A 68 -15.54 -5.61 -2.56
CA PHE A 68 -16.60 -4.73 -3.03
C PHE A 68 -17.93 -5.47 -3.12
N ASP A 69 -17.96 -6.65 -3.75
CA ASP A 69 -19.17 -7.46 -3.88
C ASP A 69 -19.75 -7.83 -2.51
N ARG A 70 -18.89 -8.19 -1.56
CA ARG A 70 -19.28 -8.42 -0.17
C ARG A 70 -19.90 -7.17 0.44
N GLY A 71 -19.25 -6.01 0.30
CA GLY A 71 -19.76 -4.75 0.83
C GLY A 71 -21.12 -4.37 0.25
N LEU A 72 -21.29 -4.53 -1.06
CA LEU A 72 -22.54 -4.24 -1.76
C LEU A 72 -23.67 -5.17 -1.31
N GLU A 73 -23.40 -6.47 -1.19
CA GLU A 73 -24.37 -7.45 -0.72
C GLU A 73 -24.75 -7.24 0.75
N THR A 74 -23.77 -6.91 1.61
CA THR A 74 -24.03 -6.58 3.02
C THR A 74 -24.88 -5.31 3.15
N ALA A 75 -24.57 -4.25 2.39
CA ALA A 75 -25.37 -3.03 2.41
C ALA A 75 -26.81 -3.25 1.92
N ARG A 76 -27.00 -4.06 0.86
CA ARG A 76 -28.34 -4.42 0.35
C ARG A 76 -29.19 -5.19 1.35
N LYS A 77 -28.57 -5.91 2.29
CA LYS A 77 -29.29 -6.59 3.39
C LYS A 77 -29.70 -5.65 4.53
N GLY A 78 -29.36 -4.37 4.44
CA GLY A 78 -29.65 -3.36 5.46
C GLY A 78 -28.53 -3.16 6.48
N GLU A 79 -27.46 -3.97 6.43
CA GLU A 79 -26.27 -3.80 7.27
C GLU A 79 -25.32 -2.76 6.66
N VAL A 80 -25.82 -1.54 6.42
CA VAL A 80 -25.14 -0.50 5.63
C VAL A 80 -23.76 -0.16 6.19
N GLY A 81 -23.63 0.02 7.51
CA GLY A 81 -22.33 0.34 8.14
C GLY A 81 -21.26 -0.74 7.91
N ALA A 82 -21.63 -2.02 8.02
CA ALA A 82 -20.74 -3.13 7.71
C ALA A 82 -20.43 -3.21 6.22
N GLY A 83 -21.41 -2.91 5.35
CA GLY A 83 -21.19 -2.81 3.90
C GLY A 83 -20.17 -1.74 3.53
N LEU A 84 -20.28 -0.53 4.12
CA LEU A 84 -19.33 0.56 3.91
C LEU A 84 -17.91 0.18 4.36
N HIS A 85 -17.77 -0.56 5.46
CA HIS A 85 -16.47 -1.04 5.91
C HIS A 85 -15.78 -1.91 4.84
N TRP A 86 -16.50 -2.86 4.25
CA TRP A 86 -15.95 -3.71 3.18
C TRP A 86 -15.65 -2.93 1.90
N MET A 87 -16.47 -1.95 1.53
CA MET A 87 -16.19 -1.06 0.40
C MET A 87 -14.94 -0.21 0.61
N LEU A 88 -14.70 0.29 1.84
CA LEU A 88 -13.46 0.99 2.19
C LEU A 88 -12.25 0.06 2.07
N GLU A 89 -12.38 -1.20 2.49
CA GLU A 89 -11.29 -2.19 2.38
C GLU A 89 -11.00 -2.57 0.93
N SER A 90 -12.04 -2.68 0.10
CA SER A 90 -11.91 -2.82 -1.36
C SER A 90 -11.10 -1.65 -1.95
N LEU A 91 -11.42 -0.41 -1.55
CA LEU A 91 -10.71 0.78 -2.02
C LEU A 91 -9.24 0.79 -1.60
N ARG A 92 -8.90 0.30 -0.40
CA ARG A 92 -7.51 0.17 0.08
C ARG A 92 -6.72 -0.91 -0.65
N THR A 93 -7.39 -2.00 -1.04
CA THR A 93 -6.77 -3.14 -1.71
C THR A 93 -6.62 -2.91 -3.23
N THR A 94 -7.32 -1.93 -3.78
CA THR A 94 -7.28 -1.61 -5.21
C THR A 94 -5.86 -1.17 -5.64
N PRO A 95 -5.24 -1.82 -6.63
CA PRO A 95 -3.90 -1.47 -7.10
C PRO A 95 -3.85 -0.11 -7.79
N ASP A 96 -2.65 0.47 -7.90
CA ASP A 96 -2.43 1.70 -8.68
C ASP A 96 -2.73 1.50 -10.17
N GLY A 97 -3.31 2.52 -10.79
CA GLY A 97 -3.79 2.48 -12.19
C GLY A 97 -5.20 1.93 -12.40
N ALA A 98 -5.89 1.45 -11.35
CA ALA A 98 -7.30 1.01 -11.43
C ALA A 98 -8.29 2.15 -11.07
N ASP A 99 -8.14 3.32 -11.70
CA ASP A 99 -8.86 4.54 -11.32
C ASP A 99 -10.38 4.45 -11.50
N ASP A 100 -10.84 3.77 -12.56
CA ASP A 100 -12.27 3.55 -12.80
C ASP A 100 -12.91 2.73 -11.69
N PHE A 101 -12.21 1.70 -11.20
CA PHE A 101 -12.68 0.89 -10.08
C PHE A 101 -12.73 1.70 -8.79
N ARG A 102 -11.69 2.50 -8.48
CA ARG A 102 -11.70 3.40 -7.31
C ARG A 102 -12.86 4.40 -7.37
N ARG A 103 -13.13 4.97 -8.55
CA ARG A 103 -14.26 5.88 -8.78
C ARG A 103 -15.58 5.17 -8.51
N MET A 104 -15.77 3.96 -9.04
CA MET A 104 -16.98 3.17 -8.83
C MET A 104 -17.22 2.86 -7.35
N VAL A 105 -16.18 2.42 -6.62
CA VAL A 105 -16.28 2.14 -5.17
C VAL A 105 -16.61 3.42 -4.40
N ARG A 106 -15.98 4.56 -4.72
CA ARG A 106 -16.28 5.85 -4.08
C ARG A 106 -17.72 6.33 -4.32
N CYS A 107 -18.25 6.17 -5.53
CA CYS A 107 -19.65 6.51 -5.80
C CYS A 107 -20.62 5.68 -4.95
N ASN A 108 -20.33 4.38 -4.79
CA ASN A 108 -21.13 3.51 -3.91
C ASN A 108 -20.99 3.91 -2.45
N LEU A 109 -19.78 4.19 -1.97
CA LEU A 109 -19.56 4.67 -0.60
C LEU A 109 -20.38 5.92 -0.31
N SER A 110 -20.37 6.92 -1.21
CA SER A 110 -21.17 8.13 -1.04
C SER A 110 -22.67 7.82 -1.00
N ALA A 111 -23.18 7.03 -1.96
CA ALA A 111 -24.61 6.72 -2.05
C ALA A 111 -25.13 5.91 -0.85
N TRP A 112 -24.35 4.95 -0.35
CA TRP A 112 -24.73 4.14 0.79
C TRP A 112 -24.51 4.85 2.13
N ALA A 113 -23.53 5.75 2.23
CA ALA A 113 -23.29 6.52 3.46
C ALA A 113 -24.49 7.40 3.85
N GLU A 114 -25.28 7.87 2.88
CA GLU A 114 -26.53 8.62 3.14
C GLU A 114 -27.58 7.81 3.92
N GLN A 115 -27.48 6.48 3.91
CA GLN A 115 -28.40 5.59 4.64
C GLN A 115 -27.90 5.24 6.05
N THR A 116 -26.72 5.73 6.44
CA THR A 116 -26.21 5.52 7.79
C THR A 116 -26.62 6.66 8.73
N CYS A 117 -26.95 6.32 9.97
CA CYS A 117 -27.12 7.29 11.03
C CYS A 117 -25.75 7.91 11.38
N GLY A 118 -25.54 9.17 11.00
CA GLY A 118 -24.37 9.94 11.40
C GLY A 118 -24.46 10.38 12.87
N LEU A 119 -23.34 10.34 13.59
CA LEU A 119 -23.24 10.97 14.89
C LEU A 119 -23.45 12.48 14.72
N ARG A 120 -24.58 12.98 15.22
CA ARG A 120 -24.98 14.37 15.01
C ARG A 120 -24.57 15.28 16.18
N TYR A 121 -24.73 14.78 17.39
CA TYR A 121 -24.44 15.51 18.61
C TYR A 121 -23.69 14.62 19.59
N MET A 122 -22.74 15.23 20.30
CA MET A 122 -22.13 14.65 21.48
C MET A 122 -22.40 15.63 22.62
N LEU A 123 -23.38 15.30 23.45
CA LEU A 123 -23.86 16.19 24.50
C LEU A 123 -23.22 15.80 25.82
N ALA A 124 -22.56 16.77 26.45
CA ALA A 124 -21.96 16.58 27.75
C ALA A 124 -23.04 16.71 28.83
N MET A 125 -23.15 15.68 29.67
CA MET A 125 -23.94 15.72 30.89
C MET A 125 -23.01 15.92 32.10
N PRO A 126 -23.48 16.62 33.15
CA PRO A 126 -22.64 16.93 34.30
C PRO A 126 -22.31 15.72 35.19
N ASP A 127 -23.03 14.61 35.01
CA ASP A 127 -22.83 13.35 35.72
C ASP A 127 -23.34 12.18 34.85
N ASP A 128 -23.23 10.96 35.36
CA ASP A 128 -23.69 9.74 34.71
C ASP A 128 -25.18 9.83 34.33
N VAL A 129 -25.47 9.41 33.09
CA VAL A 129 -26.82 9.43 32.52
C VAL A 129 -27.54 8.14 32.89
N ASP A 130 -28.59 8.27 33.69
CA ASP A 130 -29.40 7.14 34.15
C ASP A 130 -30.61 6.87 33.24
N ALA A 131 -31.08 7.90 32.53
CA ALA A 131 -32.28 7.81 31.69
C ALA A 131 -32.21 8.74 30.47
N VAL A 132 -32.76 8.24 29.35
CA VAL A 132 -32.97 9.02 28.13
C VAL A 132 -34.39 8.77 27.62
N ALA A 133 -35.07 9.82 27.17
CA ALA A 133 -36.39 9.74 26.55
C ALA A 133 -36.46 10.59 25.29
N VAL A 134 -37.18 10.12 24.27
CA VAL A 134 -37.47 10.86 23.04
C VAL A 134 -38.96 11.15 22.99
N SER A 135 -39.33 12.36 22.58
CA SER A 135 -40.73 12.74 22.41
C SER A 135 -41.39 11.87 21.32
N PRO A 136 -42.71 11.57 21.41
CA PRO A 136 -43.39 10.75 20.41
C PRO A 136 -43.34 11.31 18.98
N ASP A 137 -43.22 12.63 18.84
CA ASP A 137 -43.06 13.31 17.55
C ASP A 137 -41.60 13.32 17.05
N GLY A 138 -40.66 12.78 17.84
CA GLY A 138 -39.25 12.68 17.51
C GLY A 138 -38.50 14.01 17.46
N LYS A 139 -39.11 15.11 17.89
CA LYS A 139 -38.53 16.47 17.81
C LYS A 139 -37.72 16.87 19.02
N THR A 140 -37.87 16.17 20.14
CA THR A 140 -37.17 16.52 21.37
C THR A 140 -36.65 15.26 22.03
N PHE A 141 -35.49 15.34 22.65
CA PHE A 141 -35.02 14.30 23.53
C PHE A 141 -34.52 14.90 24.84
N ALA A 142 -34.67 14.14 25.91
CA ALA A 142 -34.28 14.51 27.26
C ALA A 142 -33.36 13.45 27.84
N ALA A 143 -32.37 13.88 28.61
CA ALA A 143 -31.51 13.01 29.41
C ALA A 143 -31.54 13.48 30.86
N GLY A 144 -31.66 12.52 31.78
CA GLY A 144 -31.54 12.75 33.23
C GLY A 144 -30.22 12.20 33.75
N CYS A 145 -29.54 12.96 34.62
CA CYS A 145 -28.37 12.50 35.36
C CYS A 145 -28.71 12.13 36.80
N VAL A 146 -27.78 11.39 37.44
CA VAL A 146 -27.75 11.15 38.90
C VAL A 146 -27.82 12.46 39.71
N CYS A 147 -27.32 13.55 39.14
CA CYS A 147 -27.26 14.88 39.75
C CYS A 147 -28.61 15.63 39.84
N ASN A 148 -29.74 14.95 39.64
CA ASN A 148 -31.10 15.52 39.61
C ASN A 148 -31.32 16.62 38.55
N GLU A 149 -30.44 16.74 37.56
CA GLU A 149 -30.64 17.60 36.40
C GLU A 149 -31.22 16.82 35.22
N ILE A 150 -32.18 17.44 34.54
CA ILE A 150 -32.72 16.96 33.26
C ILE A 150 -32.38 18.01 32.22
N GLN A 151 -31.69 17.59 31.17
CA GLN A 151 -31.41 18.43 30.01
C GLN A 151 -32.25 17.96 28.83
N CYS A 152 -32.78 18.92 28.07
CA CYS A 152 -33.64 18.68 26.91
C CYS A 152 -33.06 19.39 25.69
N TRP A 153 -33.11 18.73 24.54
CA TRP A 153 -32.60 19.27 23.28
C TRP A 153 -33.57 19.01 22.14
N ASP A 154 -33.49 19.87 21.13
CA ASP A 154 -34.15 19.66 19.85
C ASP A 154 -33.42 18.55 19.06
N ALA A 155 -34.17 17.59 18.56
CA ALA A 155 -33.68 16.50 17.72
C ALA A 155 -33.60 16.91 16.24
N ALA A 156 -34.25 18.00 15.85
CA ALA A 156 -34.24 18.52 14.50
C ALA A 156 -32.88 19.16 14.14
N PRO A 157 -32.54 19.21 12.84
CA PRO A 157 -31.52 20.10 12.30
C PRO A 157 -31.71 21.57 12.60
#